data_AF-A0A1M5EDJ0-F1
#
_entry.id   AF-A0A1M5EDJ0-F1
#
_cell.length_a   1.000
_cell.length_b   1.000
_cell.length_c   1.000
_cell.angle_alpha   90.00
_cell.angle_beta   90.00
_cell.angle_gamma   90.00
#
_symmetry.space_group_name_H-M   'P 1'
#
loop_
_entity.id
_entity.type
_entity.pdbx_description
1 polymer ?
#
loop_
_entity_poly.entity_id
_entity_poly.type
_entity_poly.pdbx_seq_one_letter_code
_entity_poly.pdbx_strand_id
1 'polypeptide(L)'
;MSVLPAGDPAVVLLPHWLSGDDREELAGVVRAELAAGLLHPVAAVHLADVLTELHVAAARDAVWPAPAARVRRVTGWADDVLPVRLSAAEHASVLALGSLSAPLRATLAGRRA
;
A
#
# COMPACT_ATOMS: atom_id res chain seq x y z
N MET A 1 31.74 -28.74 5.72
CA MET A 1 30.78 -28.16 4.77
C MET A 1 29.95 -27.16 5.55
N SER A 2 30.16 -25.85 5.33
CA SER A 2 29.34 -24.79 5.93
C SER A 2 28.16 -24.53 5.02
N VAL A 3 26.94 -24.70 5.53
CA VAL A 3 25.71 -24.30 4.84
C VAL A 3 25.64 -22.78 4.93
N LEU A 4 25.71 -22.12 3.78
CA LEU A 4 25.33 -20.71 3.69
C LEU A 4 23.84 -20.62 4.02
N PRO A 5 23.40 -19.62 4.81
CA PRO A 5 21.98 -19.40 5.02
C PRO A 5 21.33 -19.23 3.65
N ALA A 6 20.33 -20.05 3.36
CA ALA A 6 19.48 -19.81 2.21
C ALA A 6 18.91 -18.40 2.40
N GLY A 7 19.30 -17.47 1.53
CA GLY A 7 18.82 -16.09 1.61
C GLY A 7 17.29 -16.09 1.62
N ASP A 8 16.70 -15.18 2.39
CA ASP A 8 15.25 -15.06 2.43
C ASP A 8 14.71 -14.88 1.00
N PRO A 9 13.60 -15.55 0.64
CA PRO A 9 12.99 -15.38 -0.66
C PRO A 9 12.68 -13.89 -0.88
N ALA A 10 13.02 -13.38 -2.08
CA ALA A 10 12.80 -11.99 -2.41
C ALA A 10 11.31 -11.63 -2.27
N VAL A 11 11.02 -10.63 -1.44
CA VAL A 11 9.66 -10.10 -1.28
C VAL A 11 9.30 -9.31 -2.53
N VAL A 12 8.28 -9.77 -3.26
CA VAL A 12 7.73 -9.08 -4.42
C VAL A 12 6.73 -8.03 -3.95
N LEU A 13 6.95 -6.78 -4.34
CA LEU A 13 6.03 -5.68 -4.09
C LEU A 13 5.21 -5.38 -5.35
N LEU A 14 3.89 -5.44 -5.24
CA LEU A 14 2.98 -5.17 -6.34
C LEU A 14 2.41 -3.74 -6.24
N PRO A 15 2.33 -3.00 -7.36
CA PRO A 15 1.77 -1.65 -7.33
C PRO A 15 0.24 -1.68 -7.23
N HIS A 16 -0.29 -0.99 -6.24
CA HIS A 16 -1.70 -0.63 -6.12
C HIS A 16 -1.84 0.88 -6.40
N TRP A 17 -2.52 1.23 -7.48
CA TRP A 17 -2.71 2.62 -7.89
C TRP A 17 -3.88 3.21 -7.10
N LEU A 18 -3.61 4.17 -6.23
CA LEU A 18 -4.55 4.77 -5.29
C LEU A 18 -4.61 6.29 -5.49
N SER A 19 -5.81 6.89 -5.47
CA SER A 19 -5.98 8.36 -5.45
C SER A 19 -5.46 8.97 -4.13
N GLY A 20 -5.48 10.29 -4.03
CA GLY A 20 -5.27 11.00 -2.76
C GLY A 20 -6.28 10.55 -1.71
N ASP A 21 -7.56 10.57 -2.04
CA ASP A 21 -8.65 10.15 -1.15
C ASP A 21 -8.49 8.69 -0.71
N ASP A 22 -8.20 7.77 -1.64
CA ASP A 22 -7.95 6.35 -1.34
C ASP A 22 -6.80 6.20 -0.31
N ARG A 23 -5.71 6.98 -0.49
CA ARG A 23 -4.52 6.93 0.38
C ARG A 23 -4.79 7.54 1.75
N GLU A 24 -5.55 8.63 1.82
CA GLU A 24 -5.93 9.27 3.08
C GLU A 24 -6.86 8.39 3.91
N GLU A 25 -7.87 7.80 3.27
CA GLU A 25 -8.76 6.83 3.90
C GLU A 25 -7.97 5.63 4.42
N LEU A 26 -7.14 5.01 3.59
CA LEU A 26 -6.32 3.87 3.99
C LEU A 26 -5.41 4.21 5.17
N ALA A 27 -4.73 5.36 5.12
CA ALA A 27 -3.88 5.79 6.22
C ALA A 27 -4.67 6.04 7.52
N GLY A 28 -5.88 6.59 7.42
CA GLY A 28 -6.79 6.82 8.55
C GLY A 28 -7.21 5.50 9.20
N VAL A 29 -7.71 4.56 8.39
CA VAL A 29 -8.13 3.22 8.85
C VAL A 29 -6.96 2.49 9.52
N VAL A 30 -5.79 2.44 8.86
CA VAL A 30 -4.62 1.73 9.40
C VAL A 30 -4.15 2.34 10.73
N ARG A 31 -4.11 3.67 10.84
CA ARG A 31 -3.75 4.34 12.11
C ARG A 31 -4.75 4.03 13.22
N ALA A 32 -6.04 4.00 12.92
CA ALA A 32 -7.08 3.70 13.91
C ALA A 32 -6.95 2.25 14.43
N GLU A 33 -6.73 1.29 13.55
CA GLU A 33 -6.57 -0.13 13.90
C GLU A 33 -5.30 -0.39 14.72
N LEU A 34 -4.18 0.26 14.35
CA LEU A 34 -2.94 0.20 15.14
C LEU A 34 -3.13 0.81 16.53
N ALA A 35 -3.84 1.95 16.64
CA ALA A 35 -4.10 2.60 17.91
C ALA A 35 -5.05 1.80 18.82
N ALA A 36 -5.96 1.01 18.26
CA ALA A 36 -6.85 0.14 19.03
C ALA A 36 -6.09 -0.99 19.76
N GLY A 37 -4.94 -1.42 19.24
CA GLY A 37 -4.06 -2.39 19.91
C GLY A 37 -4.60 -3.83 19.99
N LEU A 38 -5.65 -4.14 19.20
CA LEU A 38 -6.31 -5.46 19.19
C LEU A 38 -5.79 -6.38 18.05
N LEU A 39 -4.83 -5.90 17.26
CA LEU A 39 -4.28 -6.62 16.12
C LEU A 39 -3.27 -7.69 16.56
N HIS A 40 -3.20 -8.77 15.79
CA HIS A 40 -2.09 -9.71 15.91
C HIS A 40 -0.75 -8.96 15.65
N PRO A 41 0.31 -9.18 16.44
CA PRO A 41 1.56 -8.40 16.33
C PRO A 41 2.17 -8.39 14.93
N VAL A 42 2.11 -9.52 14.21
CA VAL A 42 2.61 -9.61 12.83
C VAL A 42 1.79 -8.73 11.87
N ALA A 43 0.46 -8.69 12.03
CA ALA A 43 -0.38 -7.81 11.22
C ALA A 43 -0.08 -6.34 11.53
N ALA A 44 0.17 -6.00 12.80
CA ALA A 44 0.56 -4.64 13.19
C ALA A 44 1.86 -4.18 12.51
N VAL A 45 2.87 -5.07 12.38
CA VAL A 45 4.11 -4.77 11.64
C VAL A 45 3.80 -4.48 10.16
N HIS A 46 3.06 -5.38 9.49
CA HIS A 46 2.71 -5.19 8.09
C HIS A 46 1.90 -3.89 7.86
N LEU A 47 1.01 -3.55 8.78
CA LEU A 47 0.22 -2.32 8.70
C LEU A 47 1.07 -1.07 8.95
N ALA A 48 2.09 -1.13 9.80
CA ALA A 48 3.07 -0.05 9.95
C ALA A 48 3.91 0.13 8.66
N ASP A 49 4.27 -0.97 7.99
CA ASP A 49 4.97 -0.93 6.70
C ASP A 49 4.09 -0.31 5.60
N VAL A 50 2.78 -0.57 5.60
CA VAL A 50 1.81 0.10 4.71
C VAL A 50 1.82 1.61 4.92
N LEU A 51 1.79 2.10 6.16
CA LEU A 51 1.90 3.55 6.43
C LEU A 51 3.21 4.14 5.91
N THR A 52 4.30 3.38 6.02
CA THR A 52 5.60 3.78 5.49
C THR A 52 5.58 3.87 3.96
N GLU A 53 5.05 2.87 3.26
CA GLU A 53 4.97 2.92 1.79
C GLU A 53 4.00 4.01 1.31
N LEU A 54 2.92 4.34 2.04
CA LEU A 54 2.06 5.48 1.71
C LEU A 54 2.84 6.80 1.71
N HIS A 55 3.70 6.99 2.71
CA HIS A 55 4.59 8.15 2.77
C HIS A 55 5.64 8.12 1.65
N VAL A 56 6.26 6.97 1.42
CA VAL A 56 7.27 6.79 0.37
C VAL A 56 6.68 6.98 -1.04
N ALA A 57 5.43 6.61 -1.27
CA ALA A 57 4.73 6.87 -2.53
C ALA A 57 4.59 8.37 -2.79
N ALA A 58 4.18 9.15 -1.80
CA ALA A 58 4.10 10.60 -1.89
C ALA A 58 5.49 11.24 -2.09
N ALA A 59 6.49 10.79 -1.34
CA ALA A 59 7.87 11.27 -1.47
C ALA A 59 8.43 10.97 -2.88
N ARG A 60 8.16 9.79 -3.43
CA ARG A 60 8.60 9.40 -4.79
C ARG A 60 8.01 10.31 -5.85
N ASP A 61 6.75 10.70 -5.72
CA ASP A 61 6.10 11.65 -6.64
C ASP A 61 6.77 13.03 -6.59
N ALA A 62 7.11 13.51 -5.39
CA ALA A 62 7.80 14.78 -5.21
C ALA A 62 9.23 14.77 -5.79
N VAL A 63 9.96 13.67 -5.63
CA VAL A 63 11.36 13.54 -6.09
C VAL A 63 11.45 13.27 -7.59
N TRP A 64 10.55 12.45 -8.12
CA TRP A 64 10.50 12.09 -9.54
C TRP A 64 9.11 12.30 -10.13
N PRO A 65 8.68 13.56 -10.32
CA PRO A 65 7.31 13.88 -10.75
C PRO A 65 7.03 13.46 -12.20
N ALA A 66 8.04 13.53 -13.08
CA ALA A 66 7.85 13.27 -14.51
C ALA A 66 7.43 11.82 -14.84
N PRO A 67 8.02 10.77 -14.24
CA PRO A 67 7.52 9.40 -14.39
C PRO A 67 6.04 9.20 -14.03
N ALA A 68 5.59 9.66 -12.86
CA ALA A 68 4.21 9.49 -12.42
C ALA A 68 3.23 10.25 -13.31
N ALA A 69 3.56 11.51 -13.64
CA ALA A 69 2.76 12.32 -14.56
C ALA A 69 2.61 11.68 -15.96
N ARG A 70 3.64 11.00 -16.47
CA ARG A 70 3.54 10.25 -17.74
C ARG A 70 2.54 9.12 -17.67
N VAL A 71 2.56 8.32 -16.60
CA VAL A 71 1.61 7.22 -16.43
C VAL A 71 0.19 7.77 -16.37
N ARG A 72 -0.06 8.76 -15.50
CA ARG A 72 -1.38 9.40 -15.34
C ARG A 72 -1.93 9.93 -16.65
N ARG A 73 -1.09 10.59 -17.46
CA ARG A 73 -1.49 11.08 -18.79
C ARG A 73 -1.92 9.96 -19.74
N VAL A 74 -1.17 8.85 -19.78
CA VAL A 74 -1.46 7.73 -20.69
C VAL A 74 -2.68 6.94 -20.26
N THR A 75 -2.93 6.84 -18.96
CA THR A 75 -4.08 6.12 -18.40
C THR A 75 -5.33 6.98 -18.27
N GLY A 76 -5.21 8.31 -18.36
CA GLY A 76 -6.30 9.24 -18.05
C GLY A 76 -6.62 9.33 -16.56
N TRP A 77 -5.70 8.88 -15.68
CA TRP A 77 -5.89 8.96 -14.24
C TRP A 77 -5.74 10.39 -13.72
N ALA A 78 -6.39 10.65 -12.59
CA ALA A 78 -6.24 11.92 -11.87
C ALA A 78 -4.80 12.17 -11.41
N ASP A 79 -4.45 13.44 -11.23
CA ASP A 79 -3.10 13.93 -10.96
C ASP A 79 -2.54 13.49 -9.60
N ASP A 80 -3.38 12.98 -8.71
CA ASP A 80 -3.07 12.53 -7.36
C ASP A 80 -2.94 10.99 -7.25
N VAL A 81 -3.17 10.26 -8.34
CA VAL A 81 -3.08 8.79 -8.36
C VAL A 81 -1.63 8.34 -8.27
N LEU A 82 -1.30 7.51 -7.29
CA LEU A 82 0.06 7.05 -7.02
C LEU A 82 0.16 5.54 -6.82
N PRO A 83 1.28 4.92 -7.22
CA PRO A 83 1.52 3.51 -6.97
C PRO A 83 2.04 3.31 -5.54
N VAL A 84 1.21 2.68 -4.71
CA VAL A 84 1.57 2.17 -3.38
C VAL A 84 1.95 0.71 -3.53
N ARG A 85 3.19 0.35 -3.20
CA ARG A 85 3.74 -0.97 -3.50
C ARG A 85 3.64 -1.87 -2.28
N LEU A 86 2.76 -2.86 -2.33
CA LEU A 86 2.50 -3.73 -1.19
C LEU A 86 3.02 -5.15 -1.45
N SER A 87 3.57 -5.78 -0.40
CA SER A 87 3.79 -7.21 -0.39
C SER A 87 2.45 -7.96 -0.28
N ALA A 88 2.45 -9.26 -0.58
CA ALA A 88 1.26 -10.10 -0.41
C ALA A 88 0.76 -10.11 1.04
N ALA A 89 1.67 -10.05 2.02
CA ALA A 89 1.34 -10.05 3.44
C ALA A 89 0.75 -8.70 3.89
N GLU A 90 1.31 -7.58 3.43
CA GLU A 90 0.75 -6.24 3.64
C GLU A 90 -0.64 -6.12 3.03
N HIS A 91 -0.81 -6.51 1.77
CA HIS A 91 -2.09 -6.43 1.09
C HIS A 91 -3.16 -7.31 1.78
N ALA A 92 -2.81 -8.54 2.18
CA ALA A 92 -3.72 -9.39 2.95
C ALA A 92 -4.09 -8.79 4.31
N SER A 93 -3.13 -8.18 5.01
CA SER A 93 -3.36 -7.51 6.30
C SER A 93 -4.31 -6.33 6.15
N VAL A 94 -4.16 -5.54 5.08
CA VAL A 94 -5.08 -4.45 4.75
C VAL A 94 -6.48 -4.98 4.45
N LEU A 95 -6.63 -5.97 3.57
CA LEU A 95 -7.95 -6.51 3.20
C LEU A 95 -8.69 -7.16 4.37
N ALA A 96 -7.98 -7.61 5.41
CA ALA A 96 -8.57 -8.15 6.64
C ALA A 96 -9.19 -7.07 7.55
N LEU A 97 -8.92 -5.78 7.31
CA LEU A 97 -9.50 -4.70 8.11
C LEU A 97 -10.99 -4.54 7.81
N GLY A 98 -11.81 -4.77 8.85
CA GLY A 98 -13.27 -4.68 8.77
C GLY A 98 -13.78 -3.25 8.54
N SER A 99 -12.97 -2.25 8.88
CA SER A 99 -13.25 -0.81 8.81
C SER A 99 -12.98 -0.19 7.43
N LEU A 100 -12.41 -0.95 6.47
CA LEU A 100 -12.24 -0.47 5.09
C LEU A 100 -13.59 -0.22 4.42
N SER A 101 -13.72 0.91 3.74
CA SER A 101 -14.89 1.15 2.90
C SER A 101 -14.96 0.15 1.74
N ALA A 102 -16.18 -0.15 1.29
CA ALA A 102 -16.38 -1.03 0.14
C ALA A 102 -15.70 -0.52 -1.15
N PRO A 103 -15.70 0.79 -1.48
CA PRO A 103 -14.96 1.33 -2.61
C PRO A 103 -13.45 1.08 -2.51
N LEU A 104 -12.82 1.43 -1.38
CA LEU A 104 -11.37 1.24 -1.20
C LEU A 104 -11.00 -0.25 -1.26
N ARG A 105 -11.82 -1.13 -0.68
CA ARG A 105 -11.62 -2.58 -0.78
C ARG A 105 -11.69 -3.09 -2.22
N ALA A 106 -12.63 -2.58 -3.03
CA ALA A 106 -12.73 -2.95 -4.44
C ALA A 106 -11.50 -2.49 -5.23
N THR A 107 -11.04 -1.26 -5.00
CA THR A 107 -9.81 -0.71 -5.59
C THR A 107 -8.59 -1.58 -5.26
N LEU A 108 -8.40 -1.94 -3.99
CA LEU A 108 -7.27 -2.76 -3.54
C LEU A 108 -7.31 -4.19 -4.11
N ALA A 109 -8.51 -4.76 -4.25
CA ALA A 109 -8.71 -6.07 -4.87
C ALA A 109 -8.48 -6.10 -6.40
N GLY A 110 -8.02 -5.00 -6.99
CA GLY A 110 -7.73 -4.89 -8.44
C GLY A 110 -8.98 -4.64 -9.29
N ARG A 111 -10.12 -4.31 -8.67
CA ARG A 111 -11.34 -3.87 -9.37
C ARG A 111 -11.45 -2.36 -9.28
N ARG A 112 -10.64 -1.64 -10.05
CA ARG A 112 -10.90 -0.22 -10.29
C ARG A 112 -11.92 -0.13 -11.43
N ALA A 113 -13.04 0.56 -11.19
CA ALA A 113 -14.06 0.84 -12.21
C ALA A 113 -13.53 1.84 -13.25
#